data_AF-A0A399EP62-F1
#
_entry.id   AF-A0A399EP62-F1
#
_cell.length_a   1.000
_cell.length_b   1.000
_cell.length_c   1.000
_cell.angle_alpha   90.00
_cell.angle_beta   90.00
_cell.angle_gamma   90.00
#
_symmetry.space_group_name_H-M   'P 1'
#
loop_
_entity.id
_entity.type
_entity.pdbx_description
1 polymer ?
#
loop_
_entity_poly.entity_id
_entity_poly.type
_entity_poly.pdbx_seq_one_letter_code
_entity_poly.pdbx_strand_id
1 'polypeptide(L)'
;MLWVLLAAPLLLAACAPVPGFWEEVFEALFALVLLALLAAGAWALWQRGVGRLPGSSATPLTSRLRALRLRAQELSPEQRSRLEALILEAWEALEEGRRGLARERLQRAEAYLEFVQGERG
;
A
#
# COMPACT_ATOMS: atom_id res chain seq x y z
N MET A 1 -21.17 64.62 22.45
CA MET A 1 -21.64 63.48 21.61
C MET A 1 -21.47 63.69 20.09
N LEU A 2 -20.91 64.82 19.61
CA LEU A 2 -20.69 65.05 18.17
C LEU A 2 -19.44 64.33 17.61
N TRP A 3 -18.44 64.08 18.46
CA TRP A 3 -17.16 63.45 18.07
C TRP A 3 -17.27 61.96 17.67
N VAL A 4 -18.24 61.24 18.25
CA VAL A 4 -18.48 59.82 17.92
C VAL A 4 -19.05 59.67 16.51
N LEU A 5 -19.84 60.65 16.05
CA LEU A 5 -20.42 60.67 14.71
C LEU A 5 -19.39 61.05 13.62
N LEU A 6 -18.30 61.72 13.98
CA LEU A 6 -17.21 62.08 13.06
C LEU A 6 -16.16 60.96 12.93
N ALA A 7 -15.96 60.14 13.97
CA ALA A 7 -15.01 59.02 13.93
C ALA A 7 -15.55 57.77 13.22
N ALA A 8 -16.88 57.55 13.25
CA ALA A 8 -17.53 56.41 12.61
C ALA A 8 -17.31 56.32 11.07
N PRO A 9 -17.42 57.39 10.27
CA PRO A 9 -17.18 57.30 8.82
C PRO A 9 -15.70 57.08 8.47
N LEU A 10 -14.75 57.51 9.31
CA LEU A 10 -13.32 57.25 9.11
C LEU A 10 -12.97 55.78 9.35
N LEU A 11 -13.58 55.15 10.37
CA LEU A 11 -13.44 53.72 10.63
C LEU A 11 -14.14 52.86 9.57
N LEU A 12 -15.28 53.31 9.04
CA LEU A 12 -15.97 52.66 7.92
C LEU A 12 -15.22 52.83 6.58
N ALA A 13 -14.55 53.97 6.35
CA ALA A 13 -13.70 54.18 5.19
C ALA A 13 -12.39 53.35 5.25
N ALA A 14 -11.85 53.12 6.44
CA ALA A 14 -10.73 52.18 6.65
C ALA A 14 -11.14 50.71 6.49
N CYS A 15 -12.44 50.41 6.61
CA CYS A 15 -13.03 49.10 6.39
C CYS A 15 -13.75 48.97 5.03
N ALA A 16 -13.65 50.01 4.18
CA ALA A 16 -14.17 49.94 2.83
C ALA A 16 -13.31 48.93 2.04
N PRO A 17 -13.93 47.96 1.33
CA PRO A 17 -13.18 47.03 0.50
C PRO A 17 -12.44 47.85 -0.56
N VAL A 18 -11.11 47.90 -0.47
CA VAL A 18 -10.28 48.46 -1.54
C VAL A 18 -10.51 47.59 -2.76
N PRO A 19 -11.08 48.13 -3.86
CA PRO A 19 -11.34 47.34 -5.06
C PRO A 19 -9.99 46.84 -5.60
N GLY A 20 -9.87 45.52 -5.80
CA GLY A 20 -8.65 44.84 -6.25
C GLY A 20 -7.83 44.14 -5.16
N PHE A 21 -7.80 44.63 -3.91
CA PHE A 21 -6.99 44.00 -2.85
C PHE A 21 -7.51 42.60 -2.48
N TRP A 22 -8.83 42.47 -2.34
CA TRP A 22 -9.44 41.20 -1.95
C TRP A 22 -9.32 40.14 -3.05
N GLU A 23 -9.33 40.53 -4.33
CA GLU A 23 -9.22 39.58 -5.44
C GLU A 23 -7.88 38.87 -5.44
N GLU A 24 -6.77 39.61 -5.28
CA GLU A 24 -5.42 39.04 -5.20
C GLU A 24 -5.23 38.14 -3.96
N VAL A 25 -5.81 38.54 -2.82
CA VAL A 25 -5.76 37.73 -1.59
C VAL A 25 -6.58 36.45 -1.73
N PHE A 26 -7.79 36.53 -2.30
CA PHE A 26 -8.63 35.35 -2.54
C PHE A 26 -7.99 34.41 -3.56
N GLU A 27 -7.38 34.94 -4.62
CA GLU A 27 -6.67 34.16 -5.64
C GLU A 27 -5.47 33.42 -5.05
N ALA A 28 -4.65 34.11 -4.25
CA ALA A 28 -3.50 33.51 -3.56
C ALA A 28 -3.93 32.42 -2.57
N LEU A 29 -5.00 32.66 -1.79
CA LEU A 29 -5.56 31.66 -0.88
C LEU A 29 -6.12 30.45 -1.63
N PHE A 30 -6.82 30.68 -2.74
CA PHE A 30 -7.37 29.61 -3.57
C PHE A 30 -6.26 28.76 -4.20
N ALA A 31 -5.20 29.39 -4.70
CA ALA A 31 -4.03 28.71 -5.23
C ALA A 31 -3.32 27.86 -4.15
N LEU A 32 -3.19 28.37 -2.93
CA LEU A 32 -2.63 27.63 -1.79
C LEU A 32 -3.47 26.41 -1.42
N VAL A 33 -4.81 26.55 -1.39
CA VAL A 33 -5.72 25.43 -1.14
C VAL A 33 -5.61 24.37 -2.22
N LEU A 34 -5.57 24.77 -3.50
CA LEU A 34 -5.38 23.85 -4.62
C LEU A 34 -4.04 23.10 -4.51
N LEU A 35 -2.95 23.80 -4.18
CA LEU A 35 -1.64 23.19 -3.99
C LEU A 35 -1.67 22.16 -2.85
N ALA A 36 -2.31 22.50 -1.72
CA ALA A 36 -2.46 21.59 -0.60
C ALA A 36 -3.29 20.35 -0.96
N LEU A 37 -4.37 20.50 -1.73
CA LEU A 37 -5.17 19.38 -2.23
C LEU A 37 -4.39 18.49 -3.20
N LEU A 38 -3.60 19.08 -4.10
CA LEU A 38 -2.73 18.33 -5.01
C LEU A 38 -1.64 17.57 -4.24
N ALA A 39 -1.01 18.21 -3.26
CA ALA A 39 -0.01 17.56 -2.40
C ALA A 39 -0.63 16.43 -1.57
N ALA A 40 -1.81 16.65 -0.98
CA ALA A 40 -2.54 15.62 -0.23
C ALA A 40 -3.00 14.47 -1.14
N GLY A 41 -3.45 14.78 -2.36
CA GLY A 41 -3.82 13.79 -3.37
C GLY A 41 -2.62 12.96 -3.82
N ALA A 42 -1.50 13.61 -4.13
CA ALA A 42 -0.24 12.95 -4.48
C ALA A 42 0.28 12.09 -3.32
N TRP A 43 0.20 12.60 -2.08
CA TRP A 43 0.56 11.85 -0.88
C TRP A 43 -0.34 10.64 -0.67
N ALA A 44 -1.65 10.78 -0.81
CA ALA A 44 -2.61 9.69 -0.67
C ALA A 44 -2.42 8.63 -1.77
N LEU A 45 -2.13 9.05 -3.00
CA LEU A 45 -1.79 8.15 -4.10
C LEU A 45 -0.45 7.44 -3.84
N TRP A 46 0.54 8.15 -3.31
CA TRP A 46 1.83 7.56 -2.93
C TRP A 46 1.67 6.54 -1.80
N GLN A 47 0.93 6.85 -0.74
CA GLN A 47 0.59 5.91 0.34
C GLN A 47 -0.14 4.67 -0.19
N ARG A 48 -1.06 4.84 -1.14
CA ARG A 48 -1.75 3.72 -1.80
C ARG A 48 -0.86 2.91 -2.74
N GLY A 49 0.12 3.54 -3.38
CA GLY A 49 1.09 2.89 -4.28
C GLY A 49 2.19 2.12 -3.55
N VAL A 50 2.68 2.65 -2.41
CA VAL A 50 3.69 1.98 -1.57
C VAL A 50 3.15 0.68 -0.95
N GLY A 51 1.82 0.58 -0.71
CA GLY A 51 1.16 -0.66 -0.31
C GLY A 51 0.87 -1.66 -1.44
N ARG A 52 1.17 -1.30 -2.71
CA ARG A 52 0.90 -2.11 -3.91
C ARG A 52 2.15 -2.37 -4.76
N LEU A 53 3.34 -2.35 -4.17
CA LEU A 53 4.51 -2.95 -4.81
C LEU A 53 4.38 -4.48 -4.70
N PRO A 54 4.15 -5.22 -5.81
CA PRO A 54 3.96 -6.67 -5.79
C PRO A 54 5.29 -7.45 -5.59
N GLY A 55 6.24 -6.91 -4.81
CA GLY A 55 7.63 -7.40 -4.85
C GLY A 55 8.42 -7.43 -3.55
N SER A 56 7.94 -6.85 -2.43
CA SER A 56 8.81 -6.72 -1.24
C SER A 56 8.24 -7.26 0.07
N SER A 57 7.00 -7.73 0.11
CA SER A 57 6.56 -8.56 1.23
C SER A 57 7.06 -9.98 1.03
N ALA A 58 8.35 -10.20 1.33
CA ALA A 58 8.86 -11.51 1.69
C ALA A 58 8.14 -11.98 2.96
N THR A 59 6.86 -12.30 2.83
CA THR A 59 6.09 -12.95 3.87
C THR A 59 6.80 -14.24 4.27
N PRO A 60 6.70 -14.65 5.55
CA PRO A 60 7.30 -15.90 6.02
C PRO A 60 6.87 -17.13 5.19
N LEU A 61 5.75 -17.04 4.45
CA LEU A 61 5.29 -18.07 3.52
C LEU A 61 6.13 -18.16 2.24
N THR A 62 6.49 -17.03 1.63
CA THR A 62 7.27 -17.01 0.39
C THR A 62 8.71 -17.50 0.58
N SER A 63 9.31 -17.24 1.75
CA SER A 63 10.64 -17.78 2.08
C SER A 63 10.59 -19.29 2.30
N ARG A 64 9.55 -19.80 2.97
CA ARG A 64 9.33 -21.24 3.17
C ARG A 64 9.09 -21.98 1.85
N LEU A 65 8.27 -21.45 0.95
CA LEU A 65 8.05 -22.03 -0.38
C LEU A 65 9.35 -22.10 -1.19
N ARG A 66 10.20 -21.09 -1.09
CA ARG A 66 11.50 -21.07 -1.76
C ARG A 66 12.46 -22.11 -1.17
N ALA A 67 12.46 -22.29 0.16
CA ALA A 67 13.24 -23.33 0.83
C ALA A 67 12.78 -24.75 0.44
N LEU A 68 11.46 -24.98 0.37
CA LEU A 68 10.85 -26.22 -0.12
C LEU A 68 11.31 -26.54 -1.55
N ARG A 69 11.31 -25.55 -2.44
CA ARG A 69 11.76 -25.72 -3.83
C ARG A 69 13.24 -26.08 -3.94
N LEU A 70 14.10 -25.58 -3.06
CA LEU A 70 15.51 -25.97 -3.02
C LEU A 70 15.67 -27.43 -2.59
N ARG A 71 14.97 -27.85 -1.52
CA ARG A 71 14.98 -29.25 -1.07
C ARG A 71 14.38 -30.22 -2.09
N ALA A 72 13.41 -29.77 -2.89
CA ALA A 72 12.83 -30.56 -3.98
C ALA A 72 13.86 -30.96 -5.06
N GLN A 73 14.95 -30.21 -5.22
CA GLN A 73 15.98 -30.52 -6.22
C GLN A 73 16.82 -31.76 -5.85
N GLU A 74 16.85 -32.12 -4.57
CA GLU A 74 17.54 -33.31 -4.04
C GLU A 74 16.66 -34.57 -4.13
N LEU A 75 15.43 -34.44 -4.64
CA LEU A 75 14.48 -35.54 -4.78
C LEU A 75 14.58 -36.22 -6.15
N SER A 76 14.00 -37.43 -6.26
CA SER A 76 13.88 -38.11 -7.55
C SER A 76 12.99 -37.29 -8.50
N PRO A 77 13.15 -37.42 -9.84
CA PRO A 77 12.42 -36.56 -10.79
C PRO A 77 10.89 -36.67 -10.66
N GLU A 78 10.36 -37.85 -10.31
CA GLU A 78 8.93 -38.05 -10.07
C GLU A 78 8.46 -37.42 -8.75
N GLN A 79 9.26 -37.51 -7.69
CA GLN A 79 8.95 -36.90 -6.39
C GLN A 79 9.00 -35.37 -6.48
N ARG A 80 9.98 -34.87 -7.22
CA ARG A 80 10.17 -33.44 -7.48
C ARG A 80 9.00 -32.84 -8.24
N SER A 81 8.51 -33.47 -9.31
CA SER A 81 7.39 -32.93 -10.09
C SER A 81 6.11 -32.84 -9.27
N ARG A 82 5.83 -33.85 -8.44
CA ARG A 82 4.68 -33.83 -7.51
C ARG A 82 4.80 -32.72 -6.46
N LEU A 83 5.99 -32.54 -5.89
CA LEU A 83 6.23 -31.48 -4.91
C LEU A 83 6.19 -30.08 -5.55
N GLU A 84 6.71 -29.91 -6.76
CA GLU A 84 6.64 -28.66 -7.51
C GLU A 84 5.20 -28.27 -7.84
N ALA A 85 4.33 -29.22 -8.16
CA ALA A 85 2.90 -28.96 -8.35
C ALA A 85 2.23 -28.41 -7.08
N LEU A 86 2.50 -29.02 -5.92
CA LEU A 86 1.98 -28.54 -4.63
C LEU A 86 2.51 -27.14 -4.26
N ILE A 87 3.78 -26.87 -4.57
CA ILE A 87 4.39 -25.55 -4.38
C ILE A 87 3.72 -24.51 -5.28
N LEU A 88 3.41 -24.87 -6.54
CA LEU A 88 2.74 -23.98 -7.49
C LEU A 88 1.34 -23.60 -7.01
N GLU A 89 0.54 -24.59 -6.56
CA GLU A 89 -0.80 -24.34 -5.99
C GLU A 89 -0.75 -23.40 -4.78
N ALA A 90 0.28 -23.53 -3.93
CA ALA A 90 0.47 -22.64 -2.79
C ALA A 90 0.86 -21.22 -3.20
N TRP A 91 1.62 -21.06 -4.29
CA TRP A 91 1.95 -19.76 -4.88
C TRP A 91 0.72 -19.09 -5.50
N GLU A 92 -0.07 -19.81 -6.29
CA GLU A 92 -1.30 -19.29 -6.89
C GLU A 92 -2.27 -18.79 -5.80
N ALA A 93 -2.48 -19.56 -4.75
CA ALA A 93 -3.33 -19.15 -3.62
C ALA A 93 -2.79 -17.89 -2.91
N LEU A 94 -1.48 -17.67 -2.92
CA LEU A 94 -0.85 -16.50 -2.34
C LEU A 94 -1.01 -15.26 -3.24
N GLU A 95 -0.86 -15.43 -4.56
CA GLU A 95 -1.10 -14.40 -5.57
C GLU A 95 -2.56 -13.94 -5.59
N GLU A 96 -3.51 -14.86 -5.41
CA GLU A 96 -4.93 -14.56 -5.22
C GLU A 96 -5.26 -13.88 -3.89
N GLY A 97 -4.28 -13.71 -3.00
CA GLY A 97 -4.46 -13.12 -1.67
C GLY A 97 -5.13 -14.05 -0.65
N ARG A 98 -5.38 -15.32 -0.99
CA ARG A 98 -6.03 -16.33 -0.14
C ARG A 98 -5.03 -16.98 0.82
N ARG A 99 -4.55 -16.20 1.79
CA ARG A 99 -3.50 -16.61 2.75
C ARG A 99 -3.81 -17.88 3.55
N GLY A 100 -5.09 -18.17 3.83
CA GLY A 100 -5.51 -19.39 4.52
C GLY A 100 -5.25 -20.65 3.68
N LEU A 101 -5.68 -20.63 2.42
CA LEU A 101 -5.46 -21.71 1.47
C LEU A 101 -3.97 -21.89 1.17
N ALA A 102 -3.21 -20.81 1.00
CA ALA A 102 -1.78 -20.89 0.78
C ALA A 102 -1.04 -21.60 1.93
N ARG A 103 -1.47 -21.40 3.19
CA ARG A 103 -0.92 -22.09 4.37
C ARG A 103 -1.26 -23.58 4.37
N GLU A 104 -2.49 -23.94 4.05
CA GLU A 104 -2.92 -25.34 3.97
C GLU A 104 -2.15 -26.09 2.88
N ARG A 105 -1.99 -25.48 1.70
CA ARG A 105 -1.22 -26.06 0.59
C ARG A 105 0.26 -26.18 0.91
N LEU A 106 0.84 -25.19 1.62
CA LEU A 106 2.20 -25.27 2.14
C LEU A 106 2.35 -26.46 3.11
N GLN A 107 1.46 -26.61 4.09
CA GLN A 107 1.52 -27.73 5.05
C GLN A 107 1.44 -29.09 4.34
N ARG A 108 0.62 -29.19 3.30
CA ARG A 108 0.54 -30.42 2.48
C ARG A 108 1.85 -30.70 1.75
N ALA A 109 2.51 -29.67 1.21
CA ALA A 109 3.82 -29.80 0.57
C ALA A 109 4.92 -30.20 1.57
N GLU A 110 4.91 -29.63 2.79
CA GLU A 110 5.83 -29.98 3.88
C GLU A 110 5.64 -31.44 4.32
N ALA A 111 4.40 -31.85 4.55
CA ALA A 111 4.07 -33.23 4.94
C ALA A 111 4.47 -34.26 3.87
N TYR A 112 4.30 -33.92 2.59
CA TYR A 112 4.76 -34.79 1.49
C TYR A 112 6.28 -34.93 1.48
N LEU A 113 7.01 -33.85 1.72
CA LEU A 113 8.47 -33.89 1.78
C LEU A 113 8.96 -34.72 2.98
N GLU A 114 8.35 -34.57 4.15
CA GLU A 114 8.67 -35.40 5.32
C GLU A 114 8.40 -36.89 5.08
N PHE A 115 7.27 -37.22 4.43
CA PHE A 115 6.95 -38.59 4.04
C PHE A 115 8.03 -39.19 3.12
N VAL A 116 8.40 -38.46 2.06
CA VAL A 116 9.41 -38.90 1.09
C VAL A 116 10.81 -39.02 1.72
N GLN A 117 11.15 -38.16 2.68
CA GLN A 117 12.42 -38.26 3.41
C GLN A 117 12.42 -39.44 4.39
N GLY A 118 11.29 -39.73 5.03
CA GLY A 118 11.14 -40.88 5.92
C GLY A 118 11.28 -42.23 5.22
N GLU A 119 10.89 -42.33 3.94
CA GLU A 119 11.08 -43.55 3.13
C GLU A 119 12.55 -43.80 2.72
N ARG A 120 13.46 -42.84 2.91
CA ARG A 120 14.89 -42.98 2.58
C ARG A 120 15.78 -43.38 3.77
N GLY A 121 15.27 -43.31 5.00
CA GLY A 121 15.99 -43.65 6.23
C GLY A 121 15.78 -45.09 6.66
#